data_AF-A0A7V5V494-F1
#
_entry.id   AF-A0A7V5V494-F1
#
_cell.length_a   1.000
_cell.length_b   1.000
_cell.length_c   1.000
_cell.angle_alpha   90.00
_cell.angle_beta   90.00
_cell.angle_gamma   90.00
#
_symmetry.space_group_name_H-M   'P 1'
#
loop_
_entity.id
_entity.type
_entity.pdbx_description
1 polymer ?
#
loop_
_entity_poly.entity_id
_entity_poly.type
_entity_poly.pdbx_seq_one_letter_code
_entity_poly.pdbx_strand_id
1 'polypeptide(L)' 'MKLWLKNPLAILVSDDVDAGGGIVVESDTIIEILPSGGRPATEMDQVFDGSAHVVLPGLVN' A
#
# COMPACT_ATOMS: atom_id res chain seq x y z
N MET A 1 -10.11 10.77 3.20
CA MET A 1 -10.38 9.86 2.07
C MET A 1 -9.30 8.80 2.12
N LYS A 2 -9.69 7.53 2.26
CA LYS A 2 -8.81 6.37 2.38
C LYS A 2 -8.69 5.66 1.04
N LEU A 3 -7.48 5.62 0.52
CA LEU A 3 -7.12 4.90 -0.68
C LEU A 3 -6.31 3.65 -0.31
N TRP A 4 -6.77 2.49 -0.76
CA TRP A 4 -5.98 1.27 -0.72
C TRP A 4 -5.28 1.03 -2.07
N LEU A 5 -3.95 1.04 -2.06
CA LEU A 5 -3.14 0.56 -3.18
C LEU A 5 -3.00 -0.96 -3.08
N LYS A 6 -3.90 -1.70 -3.71
CA LYS A 6 -4.10 -3.13 -3.49
C LYS A 6 -3.14 -3.98 -4.30
N ASN A 7 -2.47 -4.92 -3.62
CA ASN A 7 -1.72 -6.03 -4.22
C ASN A 7 -0.75 -5.63 -5.37
N PRO A 8 0.19 -4.69 -5.17
CA PRO A 8 1.21 -4.42 -6.17
C PRO A 8 2.15 -5.61 -6.39
N LEU A 9 2.83 -5.63 -7.55
CA LEU A 9 3.85 -6.66 -7.86
C LEU A 9 5.01 -6.63 -6.86
N ALA A 10 5.38 -5.44 -6.39
CA ALA A 10 6.35 -5.23 -5.33
C ALA A 10 6.17 -3.83 -4.71
N ILE A 11 6.52 -3.70 -3.43
CA ILE A 11 6.72 -2.42 -2.75
C ILE A 11 8.13 -2.41 -2.20
N LEU A 12 8.90 -1.35 -2.45
CA LEU A 12 10.19 -1.16 -1.78
C LEU A 12 9.95 -0.71 -0.33
N VAL A 13 10.18 -1.63 0.61
CA VAL A 13 10.08 -1.46 2.07
C VAL A 13 11.30 -2.10 2.73
N SER A 14 11.47 -1.92 4.05
CA SER A 14 12.49 -2.61 4.85
C SER A 14 12.32 -4.14 4.78
N ASP A 15 13.43 -4.88 4.88
CA ASP A 15 13.47 -6.34 4.71
C ASP A 15 12.57 -7.13 5.67
N ASP A 16 12.25 -6.58 6.83
CA ASP A 16 11.42 -7.19 7.88
C ASP A 16 9.91 -6.85 7.76
N VAL A 17 9.52 -6.13 6.71
CA VAL A 17 8.13 -5.67 6.50
C VAL A 17 7.51 -6.40 5.31
N ASP A 18 6.43 -7.16 5.56
CA ASP A 18 5.56 -7.67 4.48
C ASP A 18 4.51 -6.62 4.12
N ALA A 19 4.58 -6.12 2.89
CA ALA A 19 3.64 -5.16 2.32
C ALA A 19 2.94 -5.70 1.05
N GLY A 20 2.94 -7.02 0.84
CA GLY A 20 2.43 -7.64 -0.40
C GLY A 20 0.92 -7.47 -0.61
N GLY A 21 0.15 -7.18 0.44
CA GLY A 21 -1.26 -6.81 0.35
C GLY A 21 -1.49 -5.35 -0.05
N GLY A 22 -0.44 -4.53 -0.04
CA GLY A 22 -0.50 -3.11 -0.36
C GLY A 22 -0.32 -2.19 0.84
N ILE A 23 -0.68 -0.91 0.62
CA ILE A 23 -0.70 0.12 1.66
C ILE A 23 -2.00 0.90 1.61
N VAL A 24 -2.43 1.42 2.76
CA VAL A 24 -3.54 2.36 2.87
C VAL A 24 -2.97 3.75 3.11
N VAL A 25 -3.41 4.70 2.30
CA VAL A 25 -3.05 6.11 2.41
C VAL A 25 -4.30 6.89 2.78
N GLU A 26 -4.16 7.81 3.73
CA GLU A 26 -5.16 8.81 4.05
C GLU A 26 -4.51 10.19 3.98
N SER A 27 -5.05 11.04 3.11
CA SER A 27 -4.50 12.36 2.81
C SER A 27 -3.04 12.27 2.33
N ASP A 28 -2.07 12.61 3.19
CA ASP A 28 -0.63 12.64 2.93
C ASP A 28 0.15 11.57 3.70
N THR A 29 -0.56 10.68 4.40
CA THR A 29 0.03 9.75 5.36
C THR A 29 -0.28 8.30 4.99
N ILE A 30 0.72 7.42 5.05
CA ILE A 30 0.51 5.97 5.02
C ILE A 30 0.04 5.54 6.41
N ILE A 31 -1.20 5.08 6.51
CA ILE A 31 -1.83 4.74 7.80
C ILE A 31 -1.85 3.24 8.10
N GLU A 32 -1.63 2.41 7.08
CA GLU A 32 -1.63 0.95 7.22
C GLU A 32 -0.72 0.31 6.16
N ILE A 33 0.04 -0.71 6.56
CA ILE A 33 0.81 -1.59 5.67
C ILE A 33 0.19 -2.98 5.78
N LEU A 34 -0.18 -3.56 4.64
CA LEU A 34 -0.90 -4.82 4.59
C LEU A 34 0.01 -5.96 4.13
N PRO A 35 0.15 -7.03 4.94
CA PRO A 35 0.90 -8.21 4.51
C PRO A 35 0.18 -8.91 3.37
N SER A 36 0.87 -9.85 2.72
CA SER A 36 0.31 -10.65 1.63
C SER A 36 -0.99 -11.35 2.04
N GLY A 37 -2.07 -11.08 1.29
CA GLY A 37 -3.42 -11.59 1.60
C GLY A 37 -4.19 -10.80 2.69
N GLY A 38 -3.57 -9.79 3.28
CA GLY A 38 -4.19 -8.87 4.24
C GLY A 38 -5.29 -8.01 3.62
N ARG A 39 -6.11 -7.41 4.49
CA ARG A 39 -7.18 -6.47 4.12
C ARG A 39 -7.17 -5.28 5.09
N PRO A 40 -7.55 -4.08 4.63
CA PRO A 40 -7.66 -2.91 5.50
C PRO A 40 -8.56 -3.16 6.70
N ALA A 41 -8.20 -2.61 7.85
CA ALA A 41 -8.99 -2.74 9.08
C ALA A 41 -10.33 -1.98 9.04
N THR A 42 -10.50 -1.06 8.09
CA THR A 42 -11.70 -0.22 7.95
C THR A 42 -12.18 -0.14 6.51
N GLU A 43 -13.37 0.40 6.29
CA GLU A 43 -13.92 0.63 4.95
C GLU A 43 -13.06 1.64 4.17
N MET A 44 -12.83 1.35 2.90
CA MET A 44 -12.01 2.16 1.98
C MET A 44 -12.92 3.01 1.08
N ASP A 45 -12.58 4.28 0.92
CA ASP A 45 -13.28 5.16 -0.02
C ASP A 45 -12.92 4.83 -1.48
N GLN A 46 -11.67 4.41 -1.69
CA GLN A 46 -11.16 4.06 -3.01
C GLN A 46 -10.20 2.88 -2.95
N VAL A 47 -10.22 2.06 -3.99
CA VAL A 47 -9.28 0.96 -4.19
C VAL A 47 -8.64 1.12 -5.55
N PHE A 48 -7.31 1.13 -5.59
CA PHE A 48 -6.53 1.07 -6.81
C PHE A 48 -5.96 -0.34 -6.97
N ASP A 49 -6.21 -0.98 -8.11
CA ASP A 49 -5.64 -2.29 -8.43
C ASP A 49 -4.17 -2.13 -8.87
N GLY A 50 -3.27 -2.44 -7.94
CA GLY A 50 -1.84 -2.35 -8.14
C GLY A 50 -1.22 -3.56 -8.83
N SER A 51 -1.98 -4.61 -9.17
CA SER A 51 -1.44 -5.91 -9.62
C SER A 51 -0.54 -5.89 -10.86
N ALA A 52 -0.52 -4.78 -11.60
CA ALA A 52 0.38 -4.54 -12.73
C ALA A 52 1.46 -3.47 -12.47
N HIS A 53 1.65 -3.04 -11.21
CA HIS A 53 2.50 -1.92 -10.82
C HIS A 53 3.48 -2.30 -9.71
N VAL A 54 4.60 -1.56 -9.66
CA VAL A 54 5.53 -1.56 -8.51
C VAL A 54 5.43 -0.21 -7.80
N VAL A 55 5.57 -0.21 -6.48
CA VAL A 55 5.51 1.00 -5.65
C VAL A 55 6.89 1.28 -5.07
N LEU A 56 7.39 2.50 -5.28
CA LEU A 56 8.67 2.97 -4.78
C LEU A 56 8.46 4.24 -3.94
N PRO A 57 9.27 4.49 -2.90
CA PRO A 57 9.34 5.77 -2.25
C PRO A 57 9.61 6.90 -3.26
N GLY A 58 9.00 8.05 -3.03
CA GLY A 58 9.33 9.26 -3.80
C GLY A 58 10.80 9.61 -3.61
N LEU A 59 11.44 10.11 -4.68
CA LEU A 59 12.81 10.59 -4.62
C LEU A 59 12.90 11.83 -3.73
N VAL A 60 13.96 11.91 -2.91
CA VAL A 60 14.28 13.07 -2.08
C VAL A 60 15.56 13.71 -2.62
N ASN A 61 15.58 15.05 -2.71
CA ASN A 61 16.74 15.86 -3.13
C ASN A 61 17.20 16.74 -1.98
#